data_AF-A0A931RGN0-F1
#
_entry.id   AF-A0A931RGN0-F1
#
_cell.length_a   1.000
_cell.length_b   1.000
_cell.length_c   1.000
_cell.angle_alpha   90.00
_cell.angle_beta   90.00
_cell.angle_gamma   90.00
#
_symmetry.space_group_name_H-M   'P 1'
#
loop_
_entity.id
_entity.type
_entity.pdbx_description
1 polymer ?
#
loop_
_entity_poly.entity_id
_entity_poly.type
_entity_poly.pdbx_seq_one_letter_code
_entity_poly.pdbx_strand_id
1 'polypeptide(L)'
;MPKTRILRKVANKKINEKNFKLEMTPKEILLSVLLVVFGWAAGFVWERIVNAPYLALLLLLYAVILGLFLLIVKNKIAFWTFPVISLVAFSLSFPKNRFLFYGVVLGVVVLIGAEDEARKEIERSLKIFVKMVLGKSIKLFFTGVAIVLAFSYYGEIYDKKENLELILPQRVFETTLKFLERPLQEIWPGFRNEATVSEIFSTPERIEYGKQLGAPLPPDKKISEVLYDLSLARIESYAGQYVEYAPIIAAASFFFALKFVSILFYYLSLILIFLIIKALLALGAIKKEFISAEKEILT
;
A
#
# COMPACT_ATOMS: atom_id res chain seq x y z
N MET A 1 53.67 -32.18 -5.02
CA MET A 1 52.34 -31.65 -4.63
C MET A 1 51.77 -30.74 -5.73
N PRO A 2 50.91 -31.24 -6.65
CA PRO A 2 50.41 -30.47 -7.80
C PRO A 2 48.94 -29.97 -7.69
N LYS A 3 48.16 -30.42 -6.69
CA LYS A 3 46.70 -30.15 -6.60
C LYS A 3 46.34 -28.68 -6.34
N THR A 4 47.22 -27.88 -5.73
CA THR A 4 46.93 -26.47 -5.38
C THR A 4 46.98 -25.52 -6.58
N ARG A 5 47.72 -25.84 -7.66
CA ARG A 5 47.77 -25.00 -8.88
C ARG A 5 46.51 -25.09 -9.74
N ILE A 6 45.83 -26.24 -9.75
CA ILE A 6 44.62 -26.46 -10.56
C ILE A 6 43.43 -25.71 -9.94
N LEU A 7 43.26 -25.76 -8.62
CA LEU A 7 42.19 -25.04 -7.92
C LEU A 7 42.30 -23.51 -8.10
N ARG A 8 43.52 -22.95 -8.12
CA ARG A 8 43.72 -21.51 -8.33
C ARG A 8 43.37 -21.07 -9.76
N LYS A 9 43.60 -21.92 -10.77
CA LYS A 9 43.23 -21.62 -12.18
C LYS A 9 41.72 -21.67 -12.41
N VAL A 10 41.02 -22.63 -11.78
CA VAL A 10 39.55 -22.72 -11.87
C VAL A 10 38.89 -21.54 -11.13
N ALA A 11 39.42 -21.16 -9.97
CA ALA A 11 38.95 -19.99 -9.23
C ALA A 11 39.16 -18.69 -10.02
N ASN A 12 40.34 -18.47 -10.61
CA ASN A 12 40.61 -17.26 -11.41
C ASN A 12 39.84 -17.23 -12.74
N LYS A 13 39.56 -18.38 -13.37
CA LYS A 13 38.75 -18.41 -14.60
C LYS A 13 37.27 -18.05 -14.33
N LYS A 14 36.70 -18.52 -13.21
CA LYS A 14 35.36 -18.10 -12.75
C LYS A 14 35.28 -16.62 -12.38
N ILE A 15 36.40 -16.01 -11.95
CA ILE A 15 36.46 -14.57 -11.62
C ILE A 15 36.53 -13.72 -12.90
N ASN A 16 37.23 -14.18 -13.95
CA ASN A 16 37.42 -13.42 -15.19
C ASN A 16 36.25 -13.52 -16.19
N GLU A 17 35.45 -14.60 -16.17
CA GLU A 17 34.16 -14.68 -16.89
C GLU A 17 33.05 -13.88 -16.18
N LYS A 18 33.31 -13.44 -14.95
CA LYS A 18 32.49 -12.47 -14.20
C LYS A 18 32.86 -11.02 -14.52
N ASN A 19 33.61 -10.77 -15.59
CA ASN A 19 33.65 -9.46 -16.24
C ASN A 19 32.22 -9.12 -16.66
N PHE A 20 31.57 -8.46 -15.71
CA PHE A 20 30.19 -8.09 -15.67
C PHE A 20 29.92 -7.34 -16.97
N LYS A 21 29.25 -7.98 -17.94
CA LYS A 21 28.69 -7.23 -19.06
C LYS A 21 27.68 -6.27 -18.45
N LEU A 22 28.15 -5.05 -18.21
CA LEU A 22 27.39 -3.92 -17.70
C LEU A 22 26.33 -3.47 -18.71
N GLU A 23 26.47 -3.91 -19.96
CA GLU A 23 25.53 -3.66 -21.04
C GLU A 23 24.17 -4.32 -20.73
N MET A 24 23.18 -3.47 -20.45
CA MET A 24 21.79 -3.89 -20.38
C MET A 24 21.29 -4.23 -21.78
N THR A 25 20.56 -5.34 -21.89
CA THR A 25 19.88 -5.68 -23.14
C THR A 25 18.70 -4.71 -23.38
N PRO A 26 18.27 -4.46 -24.64
CA PRO A 26 17.18 -3.52 -24.93
C PRO A 26 15.88 -3.80 -24.16
N LYS A 27 15.57 -5.09 -23.94
CA LYS A 27 14.40 -5.51 -23.14
C LYS A 27 14.52 -5.16 -21.66
N GLU A 28 15.73 -5.19 -21.10
CA GLU A 28 15.97 -4.81 -19.71
C GLU A 28 15.85 -3.31 -19.54
N ILE A 29 16.37 -2.54 -20.50
CA ILE A 29 16.21 -1.08 -20.53
C ILE A 29 14.72 -0.73 -20.60
N LEU A 30 13.97 -1.35 -21.53
CA LEU A 30 12.54 -1.13 -21.68
C LEU A 30 11.77 -1.42 -20.38
N LEU A 31 12.00 -2.59 -19.75
CA LEU A 31 11.33 -2.94 -18.49
C LEU A 31 11.70 -1.98 -17.35
N SER A 32 12.95 -1.55 -17.29
CA SER A 32 13.43 -0.59 -16.28
C SER A 32 12.74 0.76 -16.43
N VAL A 33 12.63 1.27 -17.66
CA VAL A 33 11.91 2.53 -17.96
C VAL A 33 10.43 2.39 -17.63
N LEU A 34 9.79 1.30 -18.08
CA LEU A 34 8.39 1.03 -17.78
C LEU A 34 8.15 0.96 -16.27
N LEU A 35 9.05 0.35 -15.51
CA LEU A 35 8.92 0.25 -14.06
C LEU A 35 8.87 1.64 -13.40
N VAL A 36 9.78 2.54 -13.79
CA VAL A 36 9.82 3.91 -13.24
C VAL A 36 8.60 4.72 -13.68
N VAL A 37 8.22 4.65 -14.96
CA VAL A 37 7.06 5.36 -15.50
C VAL A 37 5.76 4.93 -14.82
N PHE A 38 5.54 3.61 -14.66
CA PHE A 38 4.35 3.11 -13.99
C PHE A 38 4.38 3.35 -12.47
N GLY A 39 5.56 3.34 -11.84
CA GLY A 39 5.72 3.77 -10.45
C GLY A 39 5.26 5.22 -10.25
N TRP A 40 5.78 6.13 -11.07
CA TRP A 40 5.37 7.54 -11.04
C TRP A 40 3.88 7.73 -11.34
N ALA A 41 3.37 7.10 -12.41
CA ALA A 41 1.96 7.20 -12.79
C ALA A 41 1.02 6.66 -11.69
N ALA A 42 1.36 5.54 -11.05
CA ALA A 42 0.61 4.99 -9.94
C ALA A 42 0.57 5.94 -8.74
N GLY A 43 1.69 6.63 -8.44
CA GLY A 43 1.73 7.65 -7.40
C GLY A 43 0.86 8.86 -7.76
N PHE A 44 0.94 9.32 -9.01
CA PHE A 44 0.18 10.48 -9.49
C PHE A 44 -1.35 10.28 -9.43
N VAL A 45 -1.84 9.06 -9.66
CA VAL A 45 -3.28 8.78 -9.61
C VAL A 45 -3.79 8.40 -8.22
N TRP A 46 -2.90 8.25 -7.22
CA TRP A 46 -3.24 7.64 -5.93
C TRP A 46 -4.42 8.33 -5.24
N GLU A 47 -4.38 9.65 -5.08
CA GLU A 47 -5.43 10.42 -4.42
C GLU A 47 -6.79 10.32 -5.15
N ARG A 48 -6.75 10.03 -6.45
CA ARG A 48 -7.95 9.91 -7.29
C ARG A 48 -8.61 8.54 -7.18
N ILE A 49 -7.94 7.52 -6.63
CA ILE A 49 -8.47 6.15 -6.54
C ILE A 49 -9.76 6.11 -5.71
N VAL A 50 -9.87 6.93 -4.67
CA VAL A 50 -11.08 7.00 -3.83
C VAL A 50 -12.32 7.39 -4.65
N ASN A 51 -12.15 8.34 -5.58
CA ASN A 51 -13.24 8.84 -6.43
C ASN A 51 -13.39 8.04 -7.73
N ALA A 52 -12.31 7.41 -8.20
CA ALA A 52 -12.25 6.66 -9.44
C ALA A 52 -11.51 5.33 -9.21
N PRO A 53 -12.19 4.31 -8.62
CA PRO A 53 -11.54 3.06 -8.21
C PRO A 53 -10.85 2.28 -9.34
N TYR A 54 -11.28 2.46 -10.59
CA TYR A 54 -10.64 1.84 -11.75
C TYR A 54 -9.19 2.29 -11.95
N LEU A 55 -8.79 3.45 -11.42
CA LEU A 55 -7.40 3.93 -11.46
C LEU A 55 -6.45 3.03 -10.64
N ALA A 56 -6.97 2.23 -9.71
CA ALA A 56 -6.18 1.24 -8.99
C ALA A 56 -5.55 0.19 -9.93
N LEU A 57 -6.07 0.03 -11.16
CA LEU A 57 -5.45 -0.79 -12.19
C LEU A 57 -4.01 -0.34 -12.52
N LEU A 58 -3.67 0.95 -12.37
CA LEU A 58 -2.30 1.42 -12.57
C LEU A 58 -1.35 0.87 -11.50
N LEU A 59 -1.80 0.77 -10.25
CA LEU A 59 -1.03 0.15 -9.17
C LEU A 59 -0.86 -1.36 -9.42
N LEU A 60 -1.88 -2.02 -9.94
CA LEU A 60 -1.80 -3.42 -10.36
C LEU A 60 -0.79 -3.61 -11.50
N LEU A 61 -0.83 -2.76 -12.53
CA LEU A 61 0.12 -2.78 -13.64
C LEU A 61 1.55 -2.52 -13.17
N TYR A 62 1.74 -1.59 -12.23
CA TYR A 62 3.04 -1.35 -11.61
C TYR A 62 3.58 -2.61 -10.93
N ALA A 63 2.76 -3.32 -10.14
CA ALA A 63 3.14 -4.59 -9.52
C ALA A 63 3.48 -5.68 -10.55
N VAL A 64 2.71 -5.76 -11.64
CA VAL A 64 2.94 -6.71 -12.74
C VAL A 64 4.27 -6.43 -13.44
N ILE A 65 4.55 -5.17 -13.76
CA ILE A 65 5.81 -4.75 -14.39
C ILE A 65 6.99 -5.02 -13.46
N LEU A 66 6.86 -4.78 -12.16
CA LEU A 66 7.88 -5.16 -11.18
C LEU A 66 8.11 -6.68 -11.17
N GLY A 67 7.05 -7.49 -11.17
CA GLY A 67 7.19 -8.95 -11.23
C GLY A 67 7.92 -9.42 -12.50
N LEU A 68 7.60 -8.84 -13.65
CA LEU A 68 8.28 -9.13 -14.91
C LEU A 68 9.75 -8.67 -14.87
N PHE A 69 10.00 -7.49 -14.32
CA PHE A 69 11.33 -6.93 -14.12
C PHE A 69 12.20 -7.89 -13.28
N LEU A 70 11.70 -8.36 -12.14
CA LEU A 70 12.42 -9.28 -11.25
C LEU A 70 12.74 -10.63 -11.90
N LEU A 71 11.94 -11.07 -12.87
CA LEU A 71 12.18 -12.33 -13.60
C LEU A 71 13.13 -12.18 -14.79
N ILE A 72 13.06 -11.05 -15.50
CA ILE A 72 13.70 -10.90 -16.81
C ILE A 72 15.04 -10.18 -16.70
N VAL A 73 15.17 -9.22 -15.77
CA VAL A 73 16.37 -8.39 -15.65
C VAL A 73 17.47 -9.15 -14.91
N LYS A 74 18.57 -9.44 -15.61
CA LYS A 74 19.73 -10.17 -15.08
C LYS A 74 20.86 -9.22 -14.64
N ASN A 75 20.88 -8.00 -15.18
CA ASN A 75 21.88 -7.00 -14.79
C ASN A 75 21.74 -6.64 -13.30
N LYS A 76 22.80 -6.90 -12.50
CA LYS A 76 22.76 -6.70 -11.05
C LYS A 76 22.56 -5.24 -10.66
N ILE A 77 23.18 -4.29 -11.36
CA ILE A 77 23.04 -2.88 -10.99
C ILE A 77 21.59 -2.46 -11.23
N ALA A 78 21.07 -2.72 -12.43
CA ALA A 78 19.70 -2.38 -12.77
C ALA A 78 18.70 -3.02 -11.80
N PHE A 79 18.89 -4.30 -11.49
CA PHE A 79 18.03 -5.07 -10.59
C PHE A 79 17.83 -4.39 -9.22
N TRP A 80 18.89 -3.82 -8.64
CA TRP A 80 18.82 -3.15 -7.33
C TRP A 80 18.44 -1.67 -7.41
N THR A 81 18.77 -0.98 -8.50
CA THR A 81 18.57 0.48 -8.57
C THR A 81 17.18 0.86 -9.05
N PHE A 82 16.65 0.20 -10.08
CA PHE A 82 15.41 0.64 -10.71
C PHE A 82 14.16 0.47 -9.85
N PRO A 83 13.98 -0.60 -9.05
CA PRO A 83 12.83 -0.68 -8.15
C PRO A 83 12.88 0.40 -7.05
N VAL A 84 14.07 0.74 -6.56
CA VAL A 84 14.26 1.85 -5.62
C VAL A 84 13.89 3.17 -6.30
N ILE A 85 14.40 3.43 -7.50
CA ILE A 85 14.07 4.63 -8.28
C ILE A 85 12.57 4.70 -8.55
N SER A 86 11.91 3.60 -8.90
CA SER A 86 10.47 3.58 -9.18
C SER A 86 9.63 3.82 -7.92
N LEU A 87 10.05 3.31 -6.76
CA LEU A 87 9.38 3.59 -5.48
C LEU A 87 9.58 5.04 -5.05
N VAL A 88 10.77 5.60 -5.25
CA VAL A 88 11.02 7.03 -5.03
C VAL A 88 10.15 7.86 -5.98
N ALA A 89 10.10 7.52 -7.26
CA ALA A 89 9.26 8.20 -8.25
C ALA A 89 7.77 8.13 -7.91
N PHE A 90 7.30 6.98 -7.41
CA PHE A 90 5.96 6.83 -6.83
C PHE A 90 5.72 7.82 -5.70
N SER A 91 6.68 7.94 -4.78
CA SER A 91 6.56 8.82 -3.60
C SER A 91 6.60 10.32 -3.91
N LEU A 92 7.10 10.75 -5.07
CA LEU A 92 7.18 12.18 -5.43
C LEU A 92 5.81 12.84 -5.62
N SER A 93 4.77 12.05 -5.87
CA SER A 93 3.42 12.55 -6.07
C SER A 93 2.66 12.85 -4.77
N PHE A 94 3.25 12.53 -3.62
CA PHE A 94 2.61 12.69 -2.31
C PHE A 94 2.99 14.03 -1.67
N PRO A 95 2.16 14.55 -0.74
CA PRO A 95 2.49 15.73 0.05
C PRO A 95 3.84 15.56 0.76
N LYS A 96 4.73 16.54 0.55
CA LYS A 96 6.08 16.51 1.12
C LYS A 96 6.00 16.78 2.62
N ASN A 97 6.04 15.71 3.42
CA ASN A 97 6.18 15.78 4.86
C ASN A 97 7.34 14.90 5.35
N ARG A 98 7.83 15.15 6.56
CA ARG A 98 8.96 14.40 7.14
C ARG A 98 8.64 12.91 7.34
N PHE A 99 7.37 12.56 7.50
CA PHE A 99 6.94 11.18 7.73
C PHE A 99 6.96 10.36 6.44
N LEU A 100 6.62 10.98 5.30
CA LEU A 100 6.77 10.39 3.98
C LEU A 100 8.22 9.95 3.75
N PHE A 101 9.21 10.76 4.15
CA PHE A 101 10.62 10.37 4.05
C PHE A 101 10.91 9.06 4.81
N TYR A 102 10.46 8.94 6.06
CA TYR A 102 10.60 7.70 6.83
C TYR A 102 9.88 6.52 6.18
N GLY A 103 8.67 6.76 5.67
CA GLY A 103 7.90 5.76 4.93
C GLY A 103 8.63 5.26 3.68
N VAL A 104 9.25 6.16 2.92
CA VAL A 104 10.04 5.84 1.72
C VAL A 104 11.28 5.04 2.10
N VAL A 105 12.03 5.44 3.12
CA VAL A 105 13.21 4.70 3.59
C VAL A 105 12.84 3.28 4.00
N LEU A 106 11.79 3.11 4.82
CA LEU A 106 11.31 1.79 5.22
C LEU A 106 10.78 0.98 4.04
N GLY A 107 10.05 1.62 3.14
CA GLY A 107 9.54 1.00 1.91
C GLY A 107 10.67 0.48 1.02
N VAL A 108 11.75 1.26 0.86
CA VAL A 108 12.96 0.86 0.12
C VAL A 108 13.63 -0.35 0.78
N VAL A 109 13.79 -0.35 2.12
CA VAL A 109 14.37 -1.50 2.84
C VAL A 109 13.55 -2.78 2.61
N VAL A 110 12.23 -2.68 2.70
CA VAL A 110 11.33 -3.82 2.44
C VAL A 110 11.43 -4.29 0.98
N LEU A 111 11.56 -3.35 0.03
CA LEU A 111 11.67 -3.66 -1.40
C LEU A 111 13.00 -4.35 -1.74
N ILE A 112 14.11 -3.89 -1.16
CA ILE A 112 15.42 -4.56 -1.25
C ILE A 112 15.32 -5.99 -0.69
N GLY A 113 14.62 -6.18 0.43
CA GLY A 113 14.35 -7.52 0.97
C GLY A 113 13.53 -8.38 0.00
N ALA A 114 12.58 -7.79 -0.72
CA ALA A 114 11.77 -8.47 -1.74
C ALA A 114 12.62 -8.97 -2.91
N GLU A 115 13.55 -8.15 -3.36
CA GLU A 115 14.51 -8.44 -4.43
C GLU A 115 15.50 -9.54 -4.04
N ASP A 116 16.04 -9.47 -2.83
CA ASP A 116 16.96 -10.47 -2.29
C ASP A 116 16.31 -11.86 -2.22
N GLU A 117 15.07 -11.93 -1.71
CA GLU A 117 14.30 -13.17 -1.69
C GLU A 117 14.00 -13.70 -3.10
N ALA A 118 13.64 -12.82 -4.05
CA ALA A 118 13.40 -13.22 -5.44
C ALA A 118 14.63 -13.91 -6.02
N ARG A 119 15.80 -13.28 -5.80
CA ARG A 119 17.07 -13.74 -6.34
C ARG A 119 17.52 -15.04 -5.70
N LYS A 120 17.45 -15.14 -4.37
CA LYS A 120 17.75 -16.38 -3.65
C LYS A 120 16.86 -17.52 -4.14
N GLU A 121 15.59 -17.26 -4.41
CA GLU A 121 14.67 -18.27 -4.92
C GLU A 121 15.04 -18.70 -6.36
N ILE A 122 15.40 -17.76 -7.24
CA ILE A 122 15.88 -18.06 -8.60
C ILE A 122 17.16 -18.91 -8.55
N GLU A 123 18.11 -18.56 -7.68
CA GLU A 123 19.40 -19.26 -7.55
C GLU A 123 19.25 -20.66 -6.94
N ARG A 124 18.27 -20.88 -6.05
CA ARG A 124 18.01 -22.18 -5.40
C ARG A 124 17.12 -23.11 -6.21
N SER A 125 16.31 -22.56 -7.12
CA SER A 125 15.29 -23.33 -7.83
C SER A 125 15.82 -24.03 -9.07
N LEU A 126 15.77 -25.35 -9.10
CA LEU A 126 16.00 -26.14 -10.32
C LEU A 126 14.95 -25.87 -11.40
N LYS A 127 13.75 -25.43 -11.00
CA LYS A 127 12.65 -25.07 -11.91
C LYS A 127 12.01 -23.77 -11.44
N ILE A 128 12.00 -22.78 -12.33
CA ILE A 128 11.40 -21.46 -12.06
C ILE A 128 9.88 -21.60 -12.07
N PHE A 129 9.28 -21.62 -10.88
CA PHE A 129 7.84 -21.47 -10.72
C PHE A 129 7.53 -20.00 -10.40
N VAL A 130 6.77 -19.33 -11.29
CA VAL A 130 6.42 -17.91 -11.15
C VAL A 130 5.85 -17.59 -9.77
N LYS A 131 4.91 -18.43 -9.28
CA LYS A 131 4.31 -18.27 -7.95
C LYS A 131 5.33 -18.38 -6.82
N MET A 132 6.37 -19.19 -6.97
CA MET A 132 7.37 -19.42 -5.92
C MET A 132 8.37 -18.26 -5.88
N VAL A 133 8.90 -17.88 -7.05
CA VAL A 133 9.87 -16.79 -7.18
C VAL A 133 9.24 -15.44 -6.85
N LEU A 134 8.08 -15.14 -7.44
CA LEU A 134 7.45 -13.83 -7.26
C LEU A 134 6.49 -13.76 -6.08
N GLY A 135 6.06 -14.90 -5.55
CA GLY A 135 5.04 -14.94 -4.49
C GLY A 135 5.44 -14.15 -3.25
N LYS A 136 6.69 -14.30 -2.80
CA LYS A 136 7.21 -13.52 -1.67
C LYS A 136 7.49 -12.07 -2.04
N SER A 137 8.14 -11.86 -3.18
CA SER A 137 8.59 -10.52 -3.60
C SER A 137 7.42 -9.58 -3.88
N ILE A 138 6.36 -10.05 -4.53
CA ILE A 138 5.16 -9.23 -4.78
C ILE A 138 4.43 -8.90 -3.47
N LYS A 139 4.37 -9.85 -2.51
CA LYS A 139 3.80 -9.57 -1.18
C LYS A 139 4.60 -8.50 -0.43
N LEU A 140 5.93 -8.58 -0.49
CA LEU A 140 6.82 -7.59 0.13
C LEU A 140 6.72 -6.23 -0.57
N PHE A 141 6.61 -6.20 -1.90
CA PHE A 141 6.36 -4.98 -2.66
C PHE A 141 5.08 -4.25 -2.17
N PHE A 142 3.94 -4.95 -2.12
CA PHE A 142 2.70 -4.34 -1.61
C PHE A 142 2.82 -3.91 -0.15
N THR A 143 3.65 -4.59 0.64
CA THR A 143 3.95 -4.18 2.02
C THR A 143 4.75 -2.87 2.05
N GLY A 144 5.78 -2.74 1.20
CA GLY A 144 6.55 -1.51 1.06
C GLY A 144 5.69 -0.33 0.62
N VAL A 145 4.83 -0.52 -0.40
CA VAL A 145 3.85 0.49 -0.84
C VAL A 145 2.90 0.86 0.30
N ALA A 146 2.35 -0.12 1.02
CA ALA A 146 1.44 0.14 2.15
C ALA A 146 2.12 0.93 3.28
N ILE A 147 3.40 0.69 3.56
CA ILE A 147 4.18 1.47 4.53
C ILE A 147 4.30 2.93 4.06
N VAL A 148 4.72 3.16 2.82
CA VAL A 148 4.85 4.52 2.26
C VAL A 148 3.54 5.29 2.39
N LEU A 149 2.43 4.65 2.00
CA LEU A 149 1.09 5.24 2.06
C LEU A 149 0.63 5.51 3.49
N ALA A 150 0.88 4.58 4.43
CA ALA A 150 0.53 4.76 5.83
C ALA A 150 1.29 5.92 6.48
N PHE A 151 2.58 6.08 6.16
CA PHE A 151 3.37 7.20 6.65
C PHE A 151 3.00 8.53 5.99
N SER A 152 2.63 8.52 4.71
CA SER A 152 2.07 9.71 4.05
C SER A 152 0.79 10.17 4.75
N TYR A 153 -0.13 9.23 4.97
CA TYR A 153 -1.41 9.48 5.65
C TYR A 153 -1.21 9.93 7.11
N TYR A 154 -0.26 9.30 7.81
CA TYR A 154 0.15 9.72 9.16
C TYR A 154 0.54 11.20 9.18
N GLY A 155 1.39 11.62 8.23
CA GLY A 155 1.87 13.00 8.17
C GLY A 155 0.75 14.00 7.97
N GLU A 156 -0.21 13.69 7.08
CA GLU A 156 -1.37 14.56 6.85
C GLU A 156 -2.25 14.74 8.09
N ILE A 157 -2.47 13.69 8.87
CA ILE A 157 -3.24 13.78 10.12
C ILE A 157 -2.42 14.48 11.20
N TYR A 158 -1.12 14.15 11.30
CA TYR A 158 -0.23 14.74 12.29
C TYR A 158 -0.15 16.26 12.15
N ASP A 159 -0.10 16.77 10.92
CA ASP A 159 -0.03 18.20 10.65
C ASP A 159 -1.38 18.92 10.89
N LYS A 160 -2.48 18.16 11.01
CA LYS A 160 -3.84 18.67 11.27
C LYS A 160 -4.40 18.21 12.64
N LYS A 161 -3.52 17.95 13.61
CA LYS A 161 -3.82 17.35 14.92
C LYS A 161 -4.98 17.96 15.70
N GLU A 162 -5.25 19.25 15.51
CA GLU A 162 -6.33 19.96 16.22
C GLU A 162 -7.73 19.62 15.68
N ASN A 163 -7.82 18.95 14.52
CA ASN A 163 -9.09 18.74 13.85
C ASN A 163 -9.67 17.37 14.18
N LEU A 164 -10.38 17.25 15.30
CA LEU A 164 -11.11 16.04 15.71
C LEU A 164 -12.08 15.53 14.64
N GLU A 165 -12.52 16.42 13.73
CA GLU A 165 -13.29 16.09 12.52
C GLU A 165 -12.60 15.07 11.60
N LEU A 166 -11.27 14.92 11.69
CA LEU A 166 -10.53 13.88 10.96
C LEU A 166 -10.77 12.47 11.51
N ILE A 167 -10.99 12.34 12.83
CA ILE A 167 -11.22 11.05 13.48
C ILE A 167 -12.62 10.55 13.18
N LEU A 168 -13.60 11.45 13.23
CA LEU A 168 -14.99 11.17 12.95
C LEU A 168 -15.47 12.12 11.86
N PRO A 169 -15.29 11.81 10.57
CA PRO A 169 -15.79 12.68 9.52
C PRO A 169 -17.32 12.79 9.60
N GLN A 170 -17.85 14.01 9.55
CA GLN A 170 -19.29 14.28 9.62
C GLN A 170 -20.11 13.39 8.67
N ARG A 171 -19.63 13.19 7.43
CA ARG A 171 -20.30 12.33 6.46
C ARG A 171 -20.41 10.87 6.91
N VAL A 172 -19.37 10.34 7.57
CA VAL A 172 -19.38 8.97 8.10
C VAL A 172 -20.33 8.87 9.28
N PHE A 173 -20.32 9.88 10.16
CA PHE A 173 -21.26 9.98 11.27
C PHE A 173 -22.71 10.03 10.77
N GLU A 174 -23.04 10.92 9.85
CA GLU A 174 -24.39 11.06 9.28
C GLU A 174 -24.85 9.78 8.58
N THR A 175 -23.96 9.12 7.83
CA THR A 175 -24.29 7.85 7.16
C THR A 175 -24.56 6.75 8.19
N THR A 176 -23.77 6.69 9.26
CA THR A 176 -23.96 5.73 10.35
C THR A 176 -25.25 6.03 11.10
N LEU A 177 -25.51 7.30 11.41
CA LEU A 177 -26.72 7.75 12.09
C LEU A 177 -27.97 7.46 11.26
N LYS A 178 -27.90 7.61 9.93
CA LYS A 178 -28.97 7.21 9.02
C LYS A 178 -29.26 5.70 9.09
N PHE A 179 -28.23 4.87 9.21
CA PHE A 179 -28.42 3.43 9.40
C PHE A 179 -29.05 3.10 10.76
N LEU A 180 -28.73 3.90 11.79
CA LEU A 180 -29.28 3.77 13.14
C LEU A 180 -30.64 4.44 13.33
N GLU A 181 -31.19 5.11 12.32
CA GLU A 181 -32.43 5.88 12.44
C GLU A 181 -33.60 5.03 12.93
N ARG A 182 -33.78 3.81 12.39
CA ARG A 182 -34.84 2.90 12.83
C ARG A 182 -34.69 2.45 14.29
N PRO A 183 -33.53 1.92 14.72
CA PRO A 183 -33.29 1.66 16.14
C PRO A 183 -33.52 2.88 17.04
N LEU A 184 -33.09 4.07 16.59
CA LEU A 184 -33.25 5.30 17.37
C LEU A 184 -34.70 5.74 17.48
N GLN A 185 -35.56 5.44 16.50
CA GLN A 185 -37.00 5.73 16.58
C GLN A 185 -37.72 4.93 17.68
N GLU A 186 -37.19 3.77 18.09
CA GLU A 186 -37.74 3.01 19.22
C GLU A 186 -37.49 3.71 20.56
N ILE A 187 -36.39 4.46 20.66
CA ILE A 187 -36.00 5.21 21.85
C ILE A 187 -36.58 6.63 21.81
N TRP A 188 -36.54 7.26 20.65
CA TRP A 188 -37.02 8.62 20.38
C TRP A 188 -38.03 8.61 19.22
N PRO A 189 -39.33 8.47 19.53
CA PRO A 189 -40.38 8.44 18.51
C PRO A 189 -40.32 9.68 17.61
N GLY A 190 -40.28 9.45 16.29
CA GLY A 190 -40.19 10.54 15.31
C GLY A 190 -38.78 11.01 14.98
N PHE A 191 -37.73 10.39 15.55
CA PHE A 191 -36.34 10.68 15.18
C PHE A 191 -36.10 10.50 13.67
N ARG A 192 -35.58 11.56 13.04
CA ARG A 192 -35.11 11.57 11.65
C ARG A 192 -33.80 12.33 11.62
N ASN A 193 -32.77 11.79 10.96
CA ASN A 193 -31.44 12.41 11.00
C ASN A 193 -31.46 13.87 10.50
N GLU A 194 -32.28 14.14 9.48
CA GLU A 194 -32.33 15.43 8.79
C GLU A 194 -33.29 16.42 9.45
N ALA A 195 -34.08 15.98 10.44
CA ALA A 195 -35.05 16.84 11.13
C ALA A 195 -34.34 17.82 12.06
N THR A 196 -34.92 19.01 12.19
CA THR A 196 -34.44 20.01 13.15
C THR A 196 -34.74 19.57 14.58
N VAL A 197 -33.96 20.06 15.53
CA VAL A 197 -34.20 19.76 16.96
C VAL A 197 -35.63 20.14 17.36
N SER A 198 -36.16 21.27 16.86
CA SER A 198 -37.52 21.72 17.18
C SER A 198 -38.65 20.83 16.62
N GLU A 199 -38.38 20.06 15.56
CA GLU A 199 -39.34 19.09 15.02
C GLU A 199 -39.43 17.83 15.87
N ILE A 200 -38.36 17.48 16.58
CA ILE A 200 -38.26 16.27 17.40
C ILE A 200 -38.61 16.56 18.86
N PHE A 201 -38.18 17.71 19.39
CA PHE A 201 -38.32 18.06 20.80
C PHE A 201 -39.07 19.38 21.00
N SER A 202 -40.05 19.36 21.91
CA SER A 202 -40.72 20.57 22.36
C SER A 202 -39.78 21.48 23.17
N THR A 203 -40.13 22.76 23.33
CA THR A 203 -39.33 23.72 24.12
C THR A 203 -38.96 23.24 25.54
N PRO A 204 -39.88 22.71 26.37
CA PRO A 204 -39.51 22.22 27.70
C PRO A 204 -38.55 21.03 27.64
N GLU A 205 -38.76 20.08 26.72
CA GLU A 205 -37.88 18.92 26.53
C GLU A 205 -36.47 19.34 26.10
N ARG A 206 -36.34 20.32 25.20
CA ARG A 206 -35.03 20.83 24.77
C ARG A 206 -34.22 21.42 25.93
N ILE A 207 -34.88 22.13 26.85
CA ILE A 207 -34.22 22.71 28.02
C ILE A 207 -33.78 21.59 28.98
N GLU A 208 -34.62 20.58 29.19
CA GLU A 208 -34.31 19.45 30.05
C GLU A 208 -33.16 18.60 29.51
N TYR A 209 -33.26 18.14 28.25
CA TYR A 209 -32.22 17.35 27.61
C TYR A 209 -30.93 18.14 27.42
N GLY A 210 -31.01 19.44 27.09
CA GLY A 210 -29.82 20.29 27.00
C GLY A 210 -29.06 20.40 28.33
N LYS A 211 -29.77 20.41 29.46
CA LYS A 211 -29.15 20.34 30.79
C LYS A 211 -28.49 18.98 31.05
N GLN A 212 -29.15 17.87 30.69
CA GLN A 212 -28.61 16.53 30.86
C GLN A 212 -27.35 16.29 30.01
N LEU A 213 -27.34 16.83 28.79
CA LEU A 213 -26.23 16.72 27.84
C LEU A 213 -25.11 17.73 28.10
N GLY A 214 -25.36 18.73 28.96
CA GLY A 214 -24.41 19.79 29.28
C GLY A 214 -24.21 20.81 28.16
N ALA A 215 -25.11 20.87 27.17
CA ALA A 215 -25.04 21.82 26.06
C ALA A 215 -26.44 22.22 25.57
N PRO A 216 -26.65 23.47 25.14
CA PRO A 216 -27.94 23.92 24.61
C PRO A 216 -28.30 23.17 23.31
N LEU A 217 -29.58 22.88 23.12
CA LEU A 217 -30.11 22.25 21.90
C LEU A 217 -30.75 23.31 21.00
N PRO A 218 -30.02 23.87 20.01
CA PRO A 218 -30.53 24.94 19.15
C PRO A 218 -31.72 24.46 18.30
N PRO A 219 -32.83 25.23 18.20
CA PRO A 219 -34.06 24.83 17.50
C PRO A 219 -33.86 24.45 16.03
N ASP A 220 -33.02 25.24 15.37
CA ASP A 220 -32.88 25.40 13.93
C ASP A 220 -31.79 24.51 13.33
N LYS A 221 -30.91 23.94 14.17
CA LYS A 221 -29.93 22.95 13.71
C LYS A 221 -30.58 21.59 13.51
N LYS A 222 -30.00 20.81 12.60
CA LYS A 222 -30.35 19.40 12.43
C LYS A 222 -29.93 18.60 13.65
N ILE A 223 -30.72 17.60 14.02
CA ILE A 223 -30.37 16.74 15.15
C ILE A 223 -29.06 15.96 14.88
N SER A 224 -28.77 15.62 13.63
CA SER A 224 -27.50 15.00 13.23
C SER A 224 -26.30 15.88 13.54
N GLU A 225 -26.39 17.18 13.23
CA GLU A 225 -25.33 18.17 13.53
C GLU A 225 -25.15 18.35 15.04
N VAL A 226 -26.23 18.44 15.79
CA VAL A 226 -26.15 18.59 17.26
C VAL A 226 -25.56 17.33 17.91
N LEU A 227 -25.98 16.14 17.49
CA LEU A 227 -25.41 14.88 17.99
C LEU A 227 -23.95 14.72 17.58
N TYR A 228 -23.56 15.22 16.41
CA TYR A 228 -22.17 15.25 15.97
C TYR A 228 -21.33 16.17 16.86
N ASP A 229 -21.77 17.42 17.07
CA ASP A 229 -21.11 18.40 17.94
C ASP A 229 -20.94 17.84 19.37
N LEU A 230 -22.00 17.22 19.91
CA LEU A 230 -21.97 16.57 21.22
C LEU A 230 -21.01 15.38 21.26
N SER A 231 -20.99 14.57 20.20
CA SER A 231 -20.07 13.43 20.09
C SER A 231 -18.62 13.90 20.05
N LEU A 232 -18.32 14.95 19.28
CA LEU A 232 -16.99 15.55 19.24
C LEU A 232 -16.59 16.10 20.61
N ALA A 233 -17.44 16.89 21.27
CA ALA A 233 -17.17 17.42 22.60
C ALA A 233 -16.94 16.29 23.64
N ARG A 234 -17.70 15.20 23.53
CA ARG A 234 -17.54 14.04 24.41
C ARG A 234 -16.25 13.29 24.13
N ILE A 235 -15.93 13.06 22.86
CA ILE A 235 -14.65 12.47 22.44
C ILE A 235 -13.51 13.35 22.94
N GLU A 236 -13.58 14.67 22.78
CA GLU A 236 -12.55 15.60 23.27
C GLU A 236 -12.34 15.46 24.79
N SER A 237 -13.44 15.37 25.55
CA SER A 237 -13.36 15.25 27.02
C SER A 237 -12.69 13.96 27.50
N TYR A 238 -12.82 12.84 26.78
CA TYR A 238 -12.24 11.55 27.15
C TYR A 238 -10.90 11.29 26.47
N ALA A 239 -10.83 11.65 25.19
CA ALA A 239 -9.73 11.36 24.30
C ALA A 239 -8.71 12.49 24.26
N GLY A 240 -8.89 13.63 24.96
CA GLY A 240 -7.95 14.76 24.93
C GLY A 240 -6.48 14.37 25.11
N GLN A 241 -6.20 13.45 26.04
CA GLN A 241 -4.84 12.90 26.25
C GLN A 241 -4.40 11.91 25.14
N TYR A 242 -5.36 11.29 24.46
CA TYR A 242 -5.15 10.31 23.40
C TYR A 242 -5.17 10.89 21.98
N VAL A 243 -5.59 12.16 21.80
CA VAL A 243 -5.58 12.84 20.48
C VAL A 243 -4.18 12.81 19.87
N GLU A 244 -3.14 12.86 20.70
CA GLU A 244 -1.75 12.75 20.23
C GLU A 244 -1.46 11.41 19.52
N TYR A 245 -2.14 10.33 19.90
CA TYR A 245 -2.01 9.01 19.29
C TYR A 245 -2.94 8.77 18.10
N ALA A 246 -3.91 9.66 17.83
CA ALA A 246 -4.85 9.51 16.73
C ALA A 246 -4.15 9.32 15.36
N PRO A 247 -3.08 10.06 15.01
CA PRO A 247 -2.34 9.82 13.78
C PRO A 247 -1.76 8.39 13.70
N ILE A 248 -1.25 7.86 14.81
CA ILE A 248 -0.65 6.50 14.86
C ILE A 248 -1.74 5.45 14.63
N ILE A 249 -2.87 5.57 15.33
CA ILE A 249 -4.00 4.63 15.22
C ILE A 249 -4.57 4.68 13.80
N ALA A 250 -4.75 5.87 13.23
CA ALA A 250 -5.25 6.05 11.88
C ALA A 250 -4.29 5.46 10.83
N ALA A 251 -2.97 5.70 10.96
CA ALA A 251 -1.97 5.15 10.06
C ALA A 251 -1.87 3.62 10.15
N ALA A 252 -1.93 3.05 11.36
CA ALA A 252 -1.96 1.60 11.55
C ALA A 252 -3.23 0.98 10.93
N SER A 253 -4.39 1.59 11.16
CA SER A 253 -5.66 1.15 10.58
C SER A 253 -5.62 1.20 9.05
N PHE A 254 -5.09 2.29 8.49
CA PHE A 254 -4.92 2.45 7.06
C PHE A 254 -3.94 1.42 6.48
N PHE A 255 -2.82 1.17 7.15
CA PHE A 255 -1.88 0.11 6.77
C PHE A 255 -2.57 -1.26 6.69
N PHE A 256 -3.34 -1.65 7.71
CA PHE A 256 -4.06 -2.93 7.71
C PHE A 256 -5.14 -3.00 6.63
N ALA A 257 -5.88 -1.91 6.39
CA ALA A 257 -6.85 -1.84 5.30
C ALA A 257 -6.16 -2.04 3.93
N LEU A 258 -5.03 -1.37 3.70
CA LEU A 258 -4.24 -1.56 2.48
C LEU A 258 -3.69 -2.98 2.37
N LYS A 259 -3.25 -3.59 3.48
CA LYS A 259 -2.77 -4.98 3.50
C LYS A 259 -3.87 -5.97 3.14
N PHE A 260 -5.10 -5.73 3.58
CA PHE A 260 -6.25 -6.55 3.20
C PHE A 260 -6.52 -6.48 1.69
N VAL A 261 -6.61 -5.26 1.13
CA VAL A 261 -6.80 -5.05 -0.32
C VAL A 261 -5.63 -5.64 -1.13
N SER A 262 -4.41 -5.55 -0.60
CA SER A 262 -3.20 -6.09 -1.22
C SER A 262 -3.25 -7.60 -1.44
N ILE A 263 -4.05 -8.36 -0.67
CA ILE A 263 -4.22 -9.80 -0.88
C ILE A 263 -4.88 -10.07 -2.23
N LEU A 264 -5.92 -9.30 -2.58
CA LEU A 264 -6.60 -9.43 -3.86
C LEU A 264 -5.66 -9.04 -5.01
N PHE A 265 -4.97 -7.92 -4.87
CA PHE A 265 -4.00 -7.42 -5.87
C PHE A 265 -2.83 -8.37 -6.06
N TYR A 266 -2.37 -9.02 -4.99
CA TYR A 266 -1.36 -10.06 -5.05
C TYR A 266 -1.78 -11.22 -5.97
N TYR A 267 -2.97 -11.79 -5.78
CA TYR A 267 -3.41 -12.90 -6.63
C TYR A 267 -3.65 -12.45 -8.07
N LEU A 268 -4.27 -11.29 -8.27
CA LEU A 268 -4.49 -10.73 -9.61
C LEU A 268 -3.18 -10.49 -10.35
N SER A 269 -2.18 -9.90 -9.68
CA SER A 269 -0.87 -9.65 -10.29
C SER A 269 -0.17 -10.95 -10.70
N LEU A 270 -0.21 -12.00 -9.88
CA LEU A 270 0.38 -13.30 -10.24
C LEU A 270 -0.31 -13.93 -11.46
N ILE A 271 -1.63 -13.85 -11.55
CA ILE A 271 -2.39 -14.35 -12.71
C ILE A 271 -1.99 -13.56 -13.96
N LEU A 272 -1.96 -12.23 -13.88
CA LEU A 272 -1.58 -11.38 -15.01
C LEU A 272 -0.14 -11.61 -15.47
N ILE A 273 0.82 -11.69 -14.54
CA ILE A 273 2.22 -12.00 -14.84
C ILE A 273 2.32 -13.35 -15.57
N PHE A 274 1.61 -14.37 -15.09
CA PHE A 274 1.59 -15.68 -15.74
C PHE A 274 1.04 -15.62 -17.16
N LEU A 275 -0.06 -14.90 -17.38
CA LEU A 275 -0.65 -14.71 -18.71
C LEU A 275 0.30 -13.96 -19.65
N ILE A 276 0.95 -12.89 -19.17
CA ILE A 276 1.91 -12.11 -19.96
C ILE A 276 3.13 -12.96 -20.33
N ILE A 277 3.67 -13.76 -19.39
CA ILE A 277 4.79 -14.67 -19.69
C ILE A 277 4.39 -15.68 -20.77
N LYS A 278 3.17 -16.24 -20.70
CA LYS A 278 2.66 -17.14 -21.74
C LYS A 278 2.56 -16.44 -23.10
N ALA A 279 2.06 -15.22 -23.15
CA ALA A 279 1.97 -14.43 -24.37
C ALA A 279 3.37 -14.12 -24.94
N LEU A 280 4.31 -13.68 -24.11
CA LEU A 280 5.70 -13.40 -24.52
C LEU A 280 6.41 -14.65 -25.05
N LEU A 281 6.12 -15.83 -24.48
CA LEU A 281 6.63 -17.11 -24.99
C LEU A 281 6.01 -17.46 -26.35
N ALA A 282 4.70 -17.29 -26.51
CA ALA A 282 4.00 -17.56 -27.77
C ALA A 282 4.47 -16.64 -28.90
N LEU A 283 4.80 -15.40 -28.58
CA LEU A 283 5.36 -14.42 -29.52
C LEU A 283 6.86 -14.61 -29.79
N GLY A 284 7.53 -15.55 -29.10
CA GLY A 284 8.98 -15.76 -29.23
C GLY A 284 9.86 -14.63 -28.66
N ALA A 285 9.26 -13.67 -27.95
CA ALA A 285 9.97 -12.56 -27.31
C ALA A 285 10.88 -13.03 -26.16
N ILE A 286 10.52 -14.14 -25.52
CA ILE A 286 11.34 -14.83 -24.53
C ILE A 286 11.47 -16.31 -24.90
N LYS A 287 12.64 -16.91 -24.63
CA LYS A 287 12.92 -18.33 -24.87
C LYS A 287 13.11 -19.05 -23.54
N LYS A 288 12.64 -20.29 -23.45
CA LYS A 288 12.94 -21.18 -22.32
C LYS A 288 14.29 -21.83 -22.55
N GLU A 289 15.24 -21.57 -21.65
CA GLU A 289 16.53 -22.24 -21.62
C GLU A 289 16.47 -23.37 -20.59
N PHE A 290 16.77 -24.60 -21.02
CA PHE A 290 16.94 -25.74 -20.11
C PHE A 290 18.42 -25.81 -19.74
N ILE A 291 18.73 -25.51 -18.49
CA ILE A 291 20.08 -25.62 -17.94
C ILE A 291 20.16 -26.96 -17.21
N SER A 292 21.02 -27.87 -17.68
CA SER A 292 21.30 -29.12 -16.97
C SER A 292 22.09 -28.80 -15.70
N ALA A 293 21.55 -29.15 -14.53
CA ALA A 293 22.21 -28.94 -13.24
C ALA A 293 22.53 -30.31 -12.61
N GLU A 294 23.81 -30.55 -12.31
CA GLU A 294 24.23 -31.69 -11.49
C GLU A 294 23.74 -31.47 -10.06
N LYS A 295 22.96 -32.42 -9.53
CA LYS A 295 22.42 -32.37 -8.17
C LYS A 295 23.24 -33.32 -7.30
N GLU A 296 23.97 -32.80 -6.32
CA GLU A 296 24.58 -33.62 -5.28
C GLU A 296 23.47 -34.23 -4.40
N ILE A 297 23.46 -35.56 -4.30
CA ILE A 297 22.61 -36.30 -3.37
C ILE A 297 23.52 -36.77 -2.24
N LEU A 298 23.29 -36.26 -1.03
CA LEU A 298 23.89 -36.83 0.18
C LEU A 298 23.14 -38.14 0.45
N THR A 299 23.86 -39.25 0.36
CA THR A 299 23.36 -40.60 0.68
C THR A 299 23.76 -40.95 2.10
#